data_AF-A0A7J6PR80-F1
#
_entry.id   AF-A0A7J6PR80-F1
#
_cell.length_a   1.000
_cell.length_b   1.000
_cell.length_c   1.000
_cell.angle_alpha   90.00
_cell.angle_beta   90.00
_cell.angle_gamma   90.00
#
_symmetry.space_group_name_H-M   'P 1'
#
loop_
_entity.id
_entity.type
_entity.pdbx_description
1 polymer ?
#
loop_
_entity_poly.entity_id
_entity_poly.type
_entity_poly.pdbx_seq_one_letter_code
_entity_poly.pdbx_strand_id
1 'polypeptide(L)'
;QIGVDGVFVGSGIFKSDNPEKRAHAIVQAVTHFKDPKIIAEVSEDLGKPMTGINCDELKVRFADREGGNMPSTEDKKTKEVIKGTSLAEVE
;
A
#
# COMPACT_ATOMS: atom_id res chain seq x y z
N GLN A 1 7.23 5.12 17.28
CA GLN A 1 8.15 5.65 16.25
C GLN A 1 9.17 4.58 15.92
N ILE A 2 9.66 4.51 14.67
CA ILE A 2 10.50 3.40 14.18
C ILE A 2 11.92 3.82 13.71
N GLY A 3 12.35 5.05 14.01
CA GLY A 3 13.76 5.49 13.82
C GLY A 3 14.16 5.87 12.39
N VAL A 4 13.22 6.36 11.57
CA VAL A 4 13.49 6.83 10.20
C VAL A 4 13.86 8.33 10.17
N ASP A 5 14.69 8.73 9.20
CA ASP A 5 15.13 10.12 9.03
C ASP A 5 14.07 11.02 8.34
N GLY A 6 13.12 10.40 7.64
CA GLY A 6 12.09 11.13 6.90
C GLY A 6 11.02 10.22 6.31
N VAL A 7 10.00 10.84 5.72
CA VAL A 7 8.83 10.16 5.13
C VAL A 7 8.62 10.67 3.72
N PHE A 8 8.38 9.77 2.77
CA PHE A 8 7.97 10.11 1.41
C PHE A 8 6.47 9.99 1.27
N VAL A 9 5.82 11.02 0.71
CA VAL A 9 4.37 11.04 0.51
C VAL A 9 4.06 11.56 -0.89
N GLY A 10 3.27 10.78 -1.64
CA GLY A 10 2.77 11.16 -2.97
C GLY A 10 1.25 11.21 -2.97
N SER A 11 0.63 10.10 -3.38
CA SER A 11 -0.83 9.98 -3.51
C SER A 11 -1.59 10.25 -2.22
N GLY A 12 -0.97 10.06 -1.06
CA GLY A 12 -1.55 10.38 0.26
C GLY A 12 -1.98 11.82 0.43
N ILE A 13 -1.33 12.76 -0.28
CA ILE A 13 -1.67 14.18 -0.28
C ILE A 13 -2.57 14.49 -1.47
N PHE A 14 -2.11 14.21 -2.69
CA PHE A 14 -2.75 14.69 -3.92
C PHE A 14 -4.04 13.98 -4.31
N LYS A 15 -4.29 12.77 -3.79
CA LYS A 15 -5.55 12.04 -3.99
C LYS A 15 -6.48 12.11 -2.78
N SER A 16 -6.24 13.06 -1.87
CA SER A 16 -7.14 13.35 -0.75
C SER A 16 -8.09 14.50 -1.09
N ASP A 17 -9.15 14.65 -0.29
CA ASP A 17 -10.15 15.71 -0.50
C ASP A 17 -9.58 17.12 -0.28
N ASN A 18 -8.61 17.28 0.62
CA ASN A 18 -7.96 18.57 0.91
C ASN A 18 -6.43 18.43 0.93
N PRO A 19 -5.77 18.47 -0.26
CA PRO A 19 -4.34 18.26 -0.38
C PRO A 19 -3.49 19.28 0.38
N GLU A 20 -3.85 20.57 0.35
CA GLU A 20 -3.09 21.65 0.99
C GLU A 20 -3.05 21.46 2.51
N LYS A 21 -4.23 21.33 3.14
CA LYS A 21 -4.32 21.13 4.60
C LYS A 21 -3.61 19.85 5.03
N ARG A 22 -3.76 18.77 4.26
CA ARG A 22 -3.08 17.49 4.53
C ARG A 22 -1.57 17.56 4.39
N ALA A 23 -1.05 18.29 3.40
CA ALA A 23 0.38 18.52 3.24
C ALA A 23 0.95 19.25 4.47
N HIS A 24 0.29 20.33 4.90
CA HIS A 24 0.69 21.06 6.11
C HIS A 24 0.68 20.18 7.36
N ALA A 25 -0.38 19.39 7.55
CA ALA A 25 -0.49 18.47 8.67
C ALA A 25 0.64 17.42 8.70
N ILE A 26 0.99 16.85 7.55
CA ILE A 26 2.09 15.87 7.45
C ILE A 26 3.43 16.51 7.79
N VAL A 27 3.71 17.71 7.28
CA VAL A 27 4.97 18.42 7.59
C VAL A 27 5.07 18.71 9.10
N GLN A 28 3.98 19.19 9.70
CA GLN A 28 3.93 19.43 11.14
C GLN A 28 4.09 18.14 11.95
N ALA A 29 3.42 17.05 11.55
CA ALA A 29 3.50 15.76 12.21
C ALA A 29 4.91 15.15 12.15
N VAL A 30 5.64 15.30 11.02
CA VAL A 30 7.04 14.85 10.91
C VAL A 30 7.97 15.71 11.76
N THR A 31 7.78 17.03 11.76
CA THR A 31 8.59 17.97 12.55
C THR A 31 8.43 17.74 14.05
N HIS A 32 7.19 17.54 14.50
CA HIS A 32 6.82 17.39 15.91
C HIS A 32 6.46 15.95 16.28
N PHE A 33 7.07 14.97 15.62
CA PHE A 33 6.71 13.55 15.75
C PHE A 33 6.72 13.00 17.19
N LYS A 34 7.46 13.63 18.12
CA LYS A 34 7.54 13.26 19.55
C LYS A 34 6.48 13.93 20.44
N ASP A 35 5.75 14.93 19.95
CA ASP A 35 4.72 15.61 20.72
C ASP A 35 3.32 15.05 20.38
N PRO A 36 2.71 14.25 21.26
CA PRO A 36 1.41 13.65 20.99
C PRO A 36 0.28 14.68 20.91
N LYS A 37 0.41 15.85 21.54
CA LYS A 37 -0.63 16.89 21.50
C LYS A 37 -0.69 17.53 20.13
N ILE A 38 0.47 17.92 19.58
CA ILE A 38 0.57 18.49 18.23
C ILE A 38 0.08 17.48 17.20
N ILE A 39 0.45 16.20 17.33
CA ILE A 39 -0.02 15.15 16.41
C ILE A 39 -1.55 15.02 16.44
N ALA A 40 -2.17 15.06 17.61
CA ALA A 40 -3.62 15.01 17.73
C ALA A 40 -4.26 16.21 17.02
N GLU A 41 -3.81 17.43 17.31
CA GLU A 41 -4.32 18.68 16.73
C GLU A 41 -4.22 18.69 15.20
N VAL A 42 -3.05 18.35 14.64
CA VAL A 42 -2.86 18.38 13.19
C VAL A 42 -3.56 17.23 12.46
N SER A 43 -4.06 16.23 13.18
CA SER A 43 -4.82 15.12 12.60
C SER A 43 -6.31 15.42 12.43
N GLU A 44 -6.78 16.56 12.94
CA GLU A 44 -8.20 16.94 12.92
C GLU A 44 -8.61 17.58 11.59
N ASP A 45 -9.85 17.28 11.17
CA ASP A 45 -10.53 17.93 10.04
C ASP A 45 -9.71 17.94 8.72
N LEU A 46 -9.02 16.84 8.43
CA LEU A 46 -8.18 16.69 7.22
C LEU A 46 -8.94 16.24 5.95
N GLY A 47 -10.27 16.12 6.02
CA GLY A 47 -11.09 15.54 4.95
C GLY A 47 -10.82 14.05 4.71
N LYS A 48 -11.43 13.45 3.68
CA LYS A 48 -11.23 12.02 3.42
C LYS A 48 -9.80 11.76 2.90
N PRO A 49 -9.14 10.70 3.42
CA PRO A 49 -7.88 10.25 2.86
C PRO A 49 -8.11 9.59 1.49
N MET A 50 -7.02 9.35 0.77
CA MET A 50 -7.04 8.48 -0.41
C MET A 50 -7.54 7.08 -0.04
N THR A 51 -8.24 6.42 -0.96
CA THR A 51 -8.57 5.00 -0.85
C THR A 51 -7.34 4.13 -1.06
N GLY A 52 -6.94 3.38 -0.03
CA GLY A 52 -5.86 2.39 -0.11
C GLY A 52 -6.34 1.06 -0.73
N ILE A 53 -5.39 0.28 -1.25
CA ILE A 53 -5.62 -1.10 -1.71
C ILE A 53 -5.01 -2.02 -0.66
N ASN A 54 -5.71 -3.09 -0.28
CA ASN A 54 -5.21 -4.04 0.70
C ASN A 54 -3.99 -4.81 0.15
N CYS A 55 -2.99 -5.06 1.00
CA CYS A 55 -1.75 -5.73 0.61
C CYS A 55 -1.93 -7.21 0.19
N ASP A 56 -2.99 -7.87 0.61
CA ASP A 56 -3.29 -9.26 0.26
C ASP A 56 -3.97 -9.39 -1.11
N GLU A 57 -4.59 -8.30 -1.58
CA GLU A 57 -5.23 -8.21 -2.90
C GLU A 57 -4.25 -7.76 -3.99
N LEU A 58 -3.00 -7.43 -3.63
CA LEU A 58 -1.97 -7.02 -4.57
C LEU A 58 -1.57 -8.20 -5.46
N LYS A 59 -1.88 -8.09 -6.76
CA LYS A 59 -1.42 -9.03 -7.79
C LYS A 59 0.10 -9.15 -7.86
N VAL A 60 0.80 -8.06 -7.51
CA VAL A 60 2.25 -7.95 -7.57
C VAL A 60 2.74 -7.44 -6.23
N ARG A 61 3.61 -8.22 -5.58
CA ARG A 61 4.33 -7.82 -4.37
C ARG A 61 5.74 -7.44 -4.73
N PHE A 62 6.16 -6.24 -4.36
CA PHE A 62 7.52 -5.77 -4.60
C PHE A 62 8.55 -6.45 -3.69
N ALA A 63 8.15 -6.98 -2.53
CA ALA A 63 9.02 -7.74 -1.63
C ALA A 63 9.57 -9.02 -2.27
N ASP A 64 8.81 -9.62 -3.19
CA ASP A 64 9.18 -10.86 -3.88
C ASP A 64 10.07 -10.60 -5.11
N ARG A 65 10.37 -9.33 -5.41
CA ARG A 65 11.19 -8.93 -6.57
C ARG A 65 12.66 -8.86 -6.20
N GLU A 66 13.34 -9.99 -6.31
CA GLU A 66 14.80 -10.03 -6.45
C GLU A 66 15.19 -9.31 -7.76
N GLY A 67 15.66 -8.06 -7.68
CA GLY A 67 16.45 -7.44 -8.75
C GLY A 67 15.78 -7.13 -10.09
N GLY A 68 14.47 -6.83 -10.14
CA GLY A 68 13.88 -6.11 -11.28
C GLY A 68 13.56 -6.93 -12.54
N ASN A 69 13.51 -8.27 -12.49
CA ASN A 69 13.09 -9.09 -13.63
C ASN A 69 11.76 -9.80 -13.34
N MET A 70 10.64 -9.30 -13.85
CA MET A 70 9.33 -9.98 -13.78
C MET A 70 8.92 -10.50 -15.16
N PRO A 71 8.68 -11.82 -15.33
CA PRO A 71 7.79 -12.28 -16.37
C PRO A 71 6.35 -11.84 -16.04
N SER A 72 5.58 -11.46 -17.07
CA SER A 72 4.15 -11.16 -16.93
C SER A 72 3.42 -12.39 -16.39
N THR A 73 2.79 -12.27 -15.23
CA THR A 73 2.06 -13.36 -14.58
C THR A 73 0.92 -13.87 -15.45
N GLU A 74 1.07 -15.08 -16.00
CA GLU A 74 -0.07 -15.92 -16.37
C GLU A 74 -0.80 -16.38 -15.10
N ASP A 75 -2.12 -16.41 -15.21
CA ASP A 75 -3.09 -16.52 -14.13
C ASP A 75 -2.86 -17.74 -13.22
N LYS A 76 -2.78 -17.47 -11.91
CA LYS A 76 -2.82 -18.51 -10.86
C LYS A 76 -4.08 -19.40 -10.94
N LYS A 77 -5.08 -19.03 -11.74
CA LYS A 77 -6.31 -19.80 -11.96
C LYS A 77 -6.13 -21.01 -12.88
N THR A 78 -5.12 -21.03 -13.75
CA THR A 78 -4.95 -22.10 -14.75
C THR A 78 -4.30 -23.36 -14.15
N LYS A 79 -3.50 -23.25 -13.09
CA LYS A 79 -2.82 -24.40 -12.47
C LYS A 79 -3.71 -25.28 -11.59
N GLU A 80 -4.80 -24.75 -11.05
CA GLU A 80 -5.76 -25.56 -10.26
C GLU A 80 -6.63 -26.45 -11.15
N VAL A 81 -6.99 -25.98 -12.34
CA VAL A 81 -7.83 -26.74 -13.29
C VAL A 81 -7.07 -27.93 -13.88
N ILE A 82 -5.78 -27.79 -14.18
CA ILE A 82 -5.00 -28.84 -14.87
C ILE A 82 -4.67 -30.01 -13.92
N LYS A 83 -4.66 -29.80 -12.60
CA LYS A 83 -4.36 -30.86 -11.63
C LYS A 83 -5.55 -31.78 -11.33
N GLY A 84 -6.76 -31.41 -11.75
CA GLY A 84 -8.00 -32.14 -11.47
C GLY A 84 -8.50 -33.06 -12.58
N THR A 85 -7.82 -33.15 -13.74
CA THR A 85 -8.38 -33.79 -14.95
C THR A 85 -7.44 -34.76 -15.66
N SER A 86 -6.56 -35.46 -14.95
CA SER A 86 -5.86 -36.61 -15.55
C SER A 86 -5.74 -37.78 -14.58
N LEU A 87 -6.21 -38.95 -15.04
CA LEU A 87 -5.94 -40.32 -14.56
C LEU A 87 -7.07 -41.00 -13.76
N ALA A 88 -8.17 -41.32 -14.44
CA ALA A 88 -9.04 -42.51 -14.26
C ALA A 88 -10.11 -42.36 -15.38
N GLU A 89 -10.35 -43.26 -16.33
CA GLU A 89 -10.23 -44.71 -16.42
C GLU A 89 -9.95 -45.08 -17.90
N VAL A 90 -8.92 -45.89 -18.16
CA VAL A 90 -8.79 -46.69 -19.37
C VAL A 90 -8.44 -48.09 -18.90
N GLU A 91 -9.46 -48.87 -18.56
CA GLU A 91 -9.53 -50.33 -18.68
C GLU A 91 -11.01 -50.73 -18.77
#